data_AF-A0A1Q7FN97-F1
#
_entry.id   AF-A0A1Q7FN97-F1
#
_cell.length_a   1.000
_cell.length_b   1.000
_cell.length_c   1.000
_cell.angle_alpha   90.00
_cell.angle_beta   90.00
_cell.angle_gamma   90.00
#
_symmetry.space_group_name_H-M   'P 1'
#
loop_
_entity.id
_entity.type
_entity.pdbx_description
1 polymer ?
#
loop_
_entity_poly.entity_id
_entity_poly.type
_entity_poly.pdbx_seq_one_letter_code
_entity_poly.pdbx_strand_id
1 'polypeptide(L)' 'MMAVREKSTDRQGRPLTPGARVRVLAEQGNPEASVVRVLDDYEVVTVQFEKPTKVERMYKTSEVEVV' A
#
# COMPACT_ATOMS: atom_id res chain seq x y z
N MET A 1 -2.98 -27.62 -9.52
CA MET A 1 -2.84 -26.38 -10.31
C MET A 1 -2.40 -25.31 -9.33
N MET A 2 -1.21 -24.73 -9.50
CA MET A 2 -0.70 -23.68 -8.61
C MET A 2 -1.67 -22.50 -8.66
N ALA A 3 -2.35 -22.20 -7.55
CA ALA A 3 -3.05 -20.93 -7.41
C ALA A 3 -1.97 -19.85 -7.50
N VAL A 4 -2.01 -19.06 -8.58
CA VAL A 4 -1.29 -17.80 -8.62
C VAL A 4 -1.82 -17.03 -7.42
N ARG A 5 -1.05 -16.92 -6.33
CA ARG A 5 -1.39 -15.99 -5.26
C ARG A 5 -1.46 -14.63 -5.94
N GLU A 6 -2.67 -14.12 -6.14
CA GLU A 6 -2.90 -12.77 -6.64
C GLU A 6 -2.16 -11.84 -5.67
N LYS A 7 -1.00 -11.35 -6.09
CA LYS A 7 -0.28 -10.32 -5.33
C LYS A 7 -1.19 -9.09 -5.33
N SER A 8 -1.41 -8.49 -4.17
CA SER A 8 -2.22 -7.25 -4.11
C SER A 8 -1.66 -6.22 -5.08
N THR A 9 -2.56 -5.62 -5.84
CA THR A 9 -2.26 -4.49 -6.70
C THR A 9 -2.96 -3.24 -6.21
N ASP A 10 -2.45 -2.08 -6.61
CA ASP A 10 -3.25 -0.86 -6.58
C ASP A 10 -4.38 -0.90 -7.63
N ARG A 11 -5.18 0.16 -7.69
CA ARG A 11 -6.29 0.30 -8.66
C ARG A 11 -5.86 0.25 -10.12
N GLN A 12 -4.57 0.45 -10.41
CA GLN A 12 -4.00 0.45 -11.76
C GLN A 12 -3.37 -0.91 -12.11
N GLY A 13 -3.48 -1.90 -11.22
CA GLY A 13 -2.87 -3.22 -11.41
C GLY A 13 -1.37 -3.24 -11.11
N ARG A 14 -0.81 -2.18 -10.51
CA ARG A 14 0.61 -2.14 -10.14
C ARG A 14 0.82 -2.90 -8.83
N PRO A 15 1.87 -3.73 -8.74
CA PRO A 15 2.08 -4.59 -7.58
C PRO A 15 2.41 -3.77 -6.33
N LEU A 16 1.70 -4.04 -5.24
CA LEU A 16 2.05 -3.54 -3.91
C LEU A 16 3.02 -4.52 -3.27
N THR A 17 4.21 -4.05 -2.90
CA THR A 17 5.25 -4.87 -2.26
C THR A 17 5.95 -4.08 -1.16
N PRO A 18 6.45 -4.74 -0.08
CA PRO A 18 7.26 -4.08 0.92
C PRO A 18 8.42 -3.29 0.30
N GLY A 19 8.60 -2.04 0.72
CA GLY A 19 9.56 -1.08 0.20
C GLY A 19 9.05 -0.18 -0.94
N ALA A 20 7.92 -0.53 -1.59
CA ALA A 20 7.35 0.31 -2.63
C ALA A 20 6.93 1.68 -2.09
N ARG A 21 7.19 2.74 -2.86
CA ARG A 21 6.65 4.07 -2.57
C ARG A 21 5.23 4.15 -3.10
N VAL A 22 4.34 4.66 -2.27
CA VAL A 22 2.92 4.80 -2.59
C VAL A 22 2.43 6.18 -2.18
N ARG A 23 1.43 6.66 -2.90
CA ARG A 23 0.58 7.79 -2.54
C ARG A 23 -0.66 7.27 -1.84
N VAL A 24 -1.02 7.85 -0.69
CA VAL A 24 -2.20 7.43 0.09
C VAL A 24 -3.38 8.34 -0.23
N LEU A 25 -4.33 7.85 -1.03
CA LEU A 25 -5.48 8.61 -1.55
C LEU A 25 -6.55 8.89 -0.48
N ALA A 26 -6.58 8.10 0.60
CA ALA A 26 -7.53 8.30 1.70
C ALA A 26 -7.16 9.48 2.62
N GLU A 27 -5.92 9.96 2.55
CA GLU A 27 -5.42 11.04 3.42
C GLU A 27 -5.38 12.37 2.67
N GLN A 28 -5.72 13.46 3.36
CA GLN A 28 -5.78 14.78 2.74
C GLN A 28 -4.41 15.20 2.19
N GLY A 29 -4.39 15.69 0.95
CA GLY A 29 -3.15 16.08 0.26
C GLY A 29 -2.38 14.90 -0.34
N ASN A 30 -2.93 13.67 -0.23
CA ASN A 30 -2.38 12.46 -0.80
C ASN A 30 -0.88 12.27 -0.47
N PRO A 31 -0.51 12.18 0.82
CA PRO A 31 0.88 12.05 1.23
C PRO A 31 1.52 10.77 0.66
N GLU A 32 2.83 10.84 0.42
CA GLU A 32 3.64 9.68 0.08
C GLU A 32 4.06 8.91 1.34
N ALA A 33 4.10 7.59 1.21
CA ALA A 33 4.53 6.65 2.23
C ALA A 33 5.28 5.47 1.60
N SER A 34 5.91 4.67 2.44
CA SER A 34 6.58 3.43 2.03
C SER A 34 5.77 2.23 2.52
N VAL A 35 5.49 1.26 1.65
CA VAL A 35 4.83 0.01 2.06
C VAL A 35 5.74 -0.78 2.98
N VAL A 36 5.22 -1.21 4.13
CA VAL A 36 5.93 -2.06 5.10
C VAL A 36 5.46 -3.50 5.01
N ARG A 37 4.15 -3.71 4.79
CA ARG A 37 3.53 -5.03 4.74
C ARG A 37 2.33 -5.02 3.82
N VAL A 38 2.10 -6.14 3.14
CA VAL A 38 0.90 -6.39 2.34
C VAL A 38 0.20 -7.62 2.94
N LEU A 39 -1.11 -7.50 3.14
CA LEU A 39 -1.99 -8.56 3.63
C LEU A 39 -3.01 -8.86 2.52
N ASP A 40 -2.59 -9.69 1.56
CA ASP A 40 -3.35 -9.99 0.34
C ASP A 40 -4.76 -10.51 0.63
N ASP A 41 -4.88 -11.46 1.57
CA ASP A 41 -6.15 -12.08 1.95
C ASP A 41 -7.21 -11.08 2.47
N TYR A 42 -6.78 -9.88 2.86
CA TYR A 42 -7.64 -8.82 3.42
C TYR A 42 -7.72 -7.57 2.54
N GLU A 43 -7.00 -7.56 1.41
CA GLU A 43 -6.82 -6.40 0.53
C GLU A 43 -6.36 -5.15 1.30
N VAL A 44 -5.41 -5.33 2.22
CA VAL A 44 -4.90 -4.27 3.08
C VAL A 44 -3.38 -4.17 2.97
N VAL A 45 -2.90 -2.93 3.01
CA VAL A 45 -1.49 -2.59 3.03
C VAL A 45 -1.18 -1.79 4.29
N THR A 46 -0.05 -2.08 4.93
CA THR A 46 0.53 -1.23 5.97
C THR A 46 1.60 -0.36 5.34
N VAL A 47 1.52 0.95 5.55
CA VAL A 47 2.48 1.94 5.04
C VAL A 47 3.08 2.73 6.20
N GLN A 48 4.31 3.20 6.01
CA GLN A 48 5.02 4.06 6.94
C GLN A 48 5.18 5.45 6.33
N PHE A 49 4.73 6.46 7.07
CA PHE A 49 5.00 7.87 6.76
C PHE A 49 6.30 8.30 7.42
N GLU A 50 7.16 9.04 6.71
CA GLU A 50 8.48 9.44 7.23
C GLU A 50 8.47 10.81 7.92
N LYS A 51 7.46 11.66 7.68
CA LYS A 51 7.37 13.03 8.21
C LYS A 51 5.94 13.38 8.62
N PRO A 52 5.75 14.19 9.68
CA PRO A 52 6.76 14.72 10.62
C PRO A 52 7.21 13.70 11.68
N THR A 53 6.56 12.54 11.78
CA THR A 53 6.93 11.47 12.72
C THR A 53 6.73 10.13 12.03
N LYS A 54 7.61 9.17 12.28
CA LYS A 54 7.45 7.80 11.76
C LYS A 54 6.20 7.18 12.37
N VAL A 55 5.19 7.00 11.53
CA VAL A 55 3.92 6.36 11.91
C VAL A 55 3.53 5.34 10.85
N GLU A 56 3.10 4.18 11.31
CA GLU A 56 2.56 3.13 10.46
C GLU A 56 1.03 3.16 10.51
N ARG A 57 0.40 3.03 9.35
CA ARG A 57 -1.06 2.96 9.22
C ARG A 57 -1.46 1.92 8.20
N MET A 58 -2.65 1.37 8.36
CA MET A 58 -3.23 0.37 7.47
C MET A 58 -4.28 1.03 6.58
N TYR A 59 -4.25 0.74 5.29
CA TYR A 59 -5.21 1.20 4.30
C TYR A 59 -5.63 0.05 3.41
N LYS A 60 -6.79 0.17 2.76
CA LYS A 60 -7.15 -0.73 1.67
C LYS A 60 -6.18 -0.57 0.52
N THR A 61 -5.90 -1.65 -0.21
CA THR A 61 -5.07 -1.60 -1.44
C THR A 61 -5.64 -0.62 -2.45
N SER A 62 -6.97 -0.45 -2.47
CA SER A 62 -7.65 0.54 -3.32
C SER A 62 -7.44 2.01 -2.89
N GLU A 63 -6.98 2.25 -1.66
CA GLU A 63 -6.77 3.61 -1.11
C GLU A 63 -5.32 4.08 -1.28
N VAL A 64 -4.48 3.27 -1.91
CA VAL A 64 -3.11 3.63 -2.22
C VAL A 64 -2.85 3.46 -3.71
N GLU A 65 -1.89 4.21 -4.22
CA GLU A 65 -1.38 4.08 -5.57
C GLU A 65 0.13 4.04 -5.54
N VAL A 66 0.75 3.13 -6.29
CA VAL A 66 2.21 3.13 -6.45
C VAL A 66 2.64 4.48 -7.07
N VAL A 67 3.81 5.00 -6.68
CA VAL A 67 4.40 6.19 -7.31
C VAL A 67 5.30 5.77 -8.45
#